data_AF-A0A3B9S060-F1
#
_entry.id   AF-A0A3B9S060-F1
#
_cell.length_a   1.000
_cell.length_b   1.000
_cell.length_c   1.000
_cell.angle_alpha   90.00
_cell.angle_beta   90.00
_cell.angle_gamma   90.00
#
_symmetry.space_group_name_H-M   'P 1'
#
loop_
_entity.id
_entity.type
_entity.pdbx_description
1 polymer ?
#
loop_
_entity_poly.entity_id
_entity_poly.type
_entity_poly.pdbx_seq_one_letter_code
_entity_poly.pdbx_strand_id
1 'polypeptide(L)'
;MPKETIQKVAELLEQMKAVETQPDLNFKIEPVMFKKITKYLQEYPGRFTDERNFVYKAIETLLNWETDPPTARKEMNERPPLIRQLAFVKAQGIPPKVIETMWDQHPNCYTDNEKEVEKFLEENPEYVIIGKKLAQKQAAAMQTDKQALTAAAAQEKERMSQADFQKLRDSKDSIIKFIKDIDFKKVQSREEWAEISYDGWPLLLNYYSRILPAKIAIMGIADIMNRKQSDIIELDEINKAHIYDLAEELSEILRREENKKGLKRENKFSTGLPKPFSSDEILSDKDKQTQLNSVERYKDRFIGKPRKDRVSGKISFDGILSALGLIRTFTDEKNNVYVTLAEKGQKFCLLENPIINEDYTSALSAEESHFLVTKVLPERGLEYRLMQTAVITVNTHSKKKTTASITDELDIAFLSTIKKYLKLENEDMSIGADVDDQVIGKTEAIKMENVQLKAEDRKEKQTPVQAYRVATMGRLSEMGVLKWTIEKDASSSYEIADAEIAEELLK
;
A
#
# COMPACT_ATOMS: atom_id res chain seq x y z
N MET A 1 -40.11 10.57 -43.53
CA MET A 1 -39.89 9.19 -43.03
C MET A 1 -40.91 8.27 -43.67
N PRO A 2 -40.53 7.04 -44.09
CA PRO A 2 -41.47 6.01 -44.54
C PRO A 2 -42.54 5.72 -43.49
N LYS A 3 -43.78 5.42 -43.90
CA LYS A 3 -44.91 5.11 -42.99
C LYS A 3 -44.55 3.98 -42.00
N GLU A 4 -43.80 2.98 -42.46
CA GLU A 4 -43.31 1.88 -41.61
C GLU A 4 -42.33 2.34 -40.53
N THR A 5 -41.54 3.38 -40.78
CA THR A 5 -40.62 3.95 -39.79
C THR A 5 -41.38 4.73 -38.72
N ILE A 6 -42.43 5.46 -39.10
CA ILE A 6 -43.30 6.17 -38.15
C ILE A 6 -44.06 5.17 -37.28
N GLN A 7 -44.52 4.06 -37.85
CA GLN A 7 -45.23 3.02 -37.12
C GLN A 7 -44.31 2.27 -36.14
N LYS A 8 -43.08 1.93 -36.54
CA LYS A 8 -42.07 1.35 -35.64
C LYS A 8 -41.65 2.28 -34.51
N VAL A 9 -41.53 3.59 -34.79
CA VAL A 9 -41.21 4.58 -33.76
C VAL A 9 -42.39 4.77 -32.80
N ALA A 10 -43.64 4.71 -33.28
CA ALA A 10 -44.83 4.74 -32.43
C ALA A 10 -44.93 3.49 -31.54
N GLU A 11 -44.66 2.30 -32.08
CA GLU A 11 -44.60 1.04 -31.31
C GLU A 11 -43.49 1.07 -30.26
N LEU A 12 -42.29 1.59 -30.61
CA LEU A 12 -41.19 1.76 -29.66
C LEU A 12 -41.52 2.79 -28.57
N LEU A 13 -42.21 3.88 -28.90
CA LEU A 13 -42.65 4.87 -27.91
C LEU A 13 -43.75 4.34 -26.99
N GLU A 14 -44.64 3.47 -27.48
CA GLU A 14 -45.61 2.75 -26.66
C GLU A 14 -44.93 1.74 -25.73
N GLN A 15 -43.96 0.98 -26.25
CA GLN A 15 -43.14 0.06 -25.44
C GLN A 15 -42.30 0.79 -24.40
N MET A 16 -41.77 1.98 -24.70
CA MET A 16 -41.03 2.79 -23.74
C MET A 16 -41.96 3.43 -22.68
N LYS A 17 -43.19 3.80 -23.04
CA LYS A 17 -44.21 4.25 -22.06
C LYS A 17 -44.69 3.11 -21.16
N ALA A 18 -44.60 1.85 -21.60
CA ALA A 18 -44.92 0.69 -20.77
C ALA A 18 -43.81 0.32 -19.77
N VAL A 19 -42.62 0.95 -19.84
CA VAL A 19 -41.46 0.67 -18.98
C VAL A 19 -41.30 1.68 -17.83
N GLU A 20 -42.19 2.68 -17.71
CA GLU A 20 -42.32 3.53 -16.50
C GLU A 20 -43.30 2.95 -15.48
N THR A 21 -43.23 1.65 -15.26
CA THR A 21 -43.69 1.08 -13.98
C THR A 21 -42.43 0.68 -13.22
N GLN A 22 -42.00 1.54 -12.29
CA GLN A 22 -41.20 1.04 -11.17
C GLN A 22 -41.92 -0.21 -10.68
N PRO A 23 -41.23 -1.37 -10.53
CA PRO A 23 -41.88 -2.52 -9.92
C PRO A 23 -42.47 -2.00 -8.62
N ASP A 24 -43.79 -2.17 -8.47
CA ASP A 24 -44.48 -1.89 -7.22
C ASP A 24 -43.84 -2.85 -6.21
N LEU A 25 -42.76 -2.38 -5.57
CA LEU A 25 -41.95 -3.14 -4.65
C LEU A 25 -42.85 -3.32 -3.44
N ASN A 26 -43.59 -4.41 -3.48
CA ASN A 26 -44.49 -4.78 -2.43
C ASN A 26 -43.61 -5.31 -1.30
N PHE A 27 -43.11 -4.39 -0.47
CA PHE A 27 -42.28 -4.68 0.68
C PHE A 27 -43.13 -5.43 1.70
N LYS A 28 -43.13 -6.76 1.59
CA LYS A 28 -43.81 -7.65 2.52
C LYS A 28 -42.83 -8.08 3.59
N ILE A 29 -43.27 -8.00 4.83
CA ILE A 29 -42.56 -8.64 5.94
C ILE A 29 -42.65 -10.15 5.70
N GLU A 30 -41.50 -10.81 5.61
CA GLU A 30 -41.47 -12.26 5.43
C GLU A 30 -42.27 -12.96 6.55
N PRO A 31 -43.01 -14.04 6.26
CA PRO A 31 -43.79 -14.75 7.27
C PRO A 31 -42.99 -15.19 8.50
N VAL A 32 -41.69 -15.49 8.32
CA VAL A 32 -40.78 -15.84 9.42
C VAL A 32 -40.52 -14.64 10.34
N MET A 33 -40.32 -13.46 9.76
CA MET A 33 -40.12 -12.22 10.51
C MET A 33 -41.41 -11.78 11.19
N PHE A 34 -42.56 -11.92 10.51
CA PHE A 34 -43.86 -11.67 11.11
C PHE A 34 -44.08 -12.53 12.35
N LYS A 35 -43.82 -13.84 12.28
CA LYS A 35 -43.89 -14.74 13.45
C LYS A 35 -42.97 -14.31 14.60
N LYS A 36 -41.76 -13.82 14.30
CA LYS A 36 -40.83 -13.30 15.32
C LYS A 36 -41.37 -12.03 15.98
N ILE A 37 -41.92 -11.10 15.20
CA ILE A 37 -42.53 -9.86 15.71
C ILE A 37 -43.72 -10.22 16.60
N THR A 38 -44.65 -11.06 16.13
CA THR A 38 -45.81 -11.48 16.94
C THR A 38 -45.38 -12.13 18.25
N LYS A 39 -44.39 -13.04 18.22
CA LYS A 39 -43.85 -13.65 19.44
C LYS A 39 -43.25 -12.60 20.39
N TYR A 40 -42.50 -11.64 19.86
CA TYR A 40 -41.90 -10.57 20.64
C TYR A 40 -42.97 -9.67 21.29
N LEU A 41 -44.04 -9.32 20.57
CA LEU A 41 -45.15 -8.53 21.10
C LEU A 41 -45.94 -9.27 22.19
N GLN A 42 -46.04 -10.60 22.09
CA GLN A 42 -46.62 -11.43 23.14
C GLN A 42 -45.73 -11.51 24.39
N GLU A 43 -44.40 -11.55 24.22
CA GLU A 43 -43.43 -11.59 25.32
C GLU A 43 -43.34 -10.25 26.06
N TYR A 44 -43.58 -9.13 25.37
CA TYR A 44 -43.49 -7.77 25.91
C TYR A 44 -44.77 -6.95 25.64
N PRO A 45 -45.90 -7.31 26.27
CA PRO A 45 -47.17 -6.64 26.06
C PRO A 45 -47.08 -5.15 26.44
N GLY A 46 -47.67 -4.28 25.61
CA GLY A 46 -47.69 -2.83 25.84
C GLY A 46 -46.43 -2.07 25.40
N ARG A 47 -45.38 -2.76 24.94
CA ARG A 47 -44.16 -2.09 24.41
C ARG A 47 -44.39 -1.46 23.03
N PHE A 48 -45.28 -2.07 22.25
CA PHE A 48 -45.84 -1.57 20.99
C PHE A 48 -47.32 -1.92 20.94
N THR A 49 -48.11 -1.13 20.20
CA THR A 49 -49.57 -1.33 20.14
C THR A 49 -49.94 -2.56 19.30
N ASP A 50 -49.24 -2.79 18.20
CA ASP A 50 -49.46 -3.88 17.24
C ASP A 50 -48.21 -4.09 16.35
N GLU A 51 -48.26 -5.07 15.45
CA GLU A 51 -47.17 -5.37 14.50
C GLU A 51 -46.83 -4.19 13.59
N ARG A 52 -47.83 -3.39 13.21
CA ARG A 52 -47.65 -2.24 12.33
C ARG A 52 -46.90 -1.12 13.05
N ASN A 53 -47.24 -0.87 14.31
CA ASN A 53 -46.56 0.10 15.16
C ASN A 53 -45.10 -0.29 15.42
N PHE A 54 -44.81 -1.58 15.64
CA PHE A 54 -43.44 -2.08 15.74
C PHE A 54 -42.63 -1.75 14.48
N VAL A 55 -43.17 -2.09 13.31
CA VAL A 55 -42.48 -1.90 12.01
C VAL A 55 -42.30 -0.42 11.70
N TYR A 56 -43.34 0.38 11.91
CA TYR A 56 -43.29 1.82 11.71
C TYR A 56 -42.19 2.46 12.56
N LYS A 57 -42.15 2.15 13.86
CA LYS A 57 -41.14 2.69 14.78
C LYS A 57 -39.73 2.21 14.43
N ALA A 58 -39.56 0.96 14.02
CA ALA A 58 -38.26 0.45 13.59
C ALA A 58 -37.74 1.18 12.34
N ILE A 59 -38.62 1.43 11.36
CA ILE A 59 -38.27 2.18 10.14
C ILE A 59 -37.96 3.64 10.48
N GLU A 60 -38.80 4.28 11.29
CA GLU A 60 -38.64 5.68 11.71
C GLU A 60 -37.28 5.88 12.41
N THR A 61 -36.96 5.04 13.39
CA THR A 61 -35.66 5.08 14.07
C THR A 61 -34.49 4.85 13.13
N LEU A 62 -34.61 3.93 12.15
CA LEU A 62 -33.55 3.69 11.17
C LEU A 62 -33.36 4.90 10.23
N LEU A 63 -34.46 5.47 9.73
CA LEU A 63 -34.40 6.66 8.86
C LEU A 63 -33.81 7.86 9.61
N ASN A 64 -34.21 8.05 10.86
CA ASN A 64 -33.63 9.08 11.72
C ASN A 64 -32.16 8.79 12.00
N TRP A 65 -31.73 7.53 12.13
CA TRP A 65 -30.32 7.23 12.32
C TRP A 65 -29.48 7.65 11.12
N GLU A 66 -30.01 7.49 9.90
CA GLU A 66 -29.35 7.90 8.66
C GLU A 66 -29.41 9.42 8.40
N THR A 67 -30.41 10.13 8.93
CA THR A 67 -30.67 11.54 8.59
C THR A 67 -30.46 12.54 9.73
N ASP A 68 -30.70 12.13 10.98
CA ASP A 68 -30.55 12.91 12.21
C ASP A 68 -30.25 11.99 13.44
N PRO A 69 -28.99 11.52 13.59
CA PRO A 69 -28.61 10.57 14.64
C PRO A 69 -28.97 11.00 16.08
N PRO A 70 -28.87 12.29 16.48
CA PRO A 70 -29.38 12.75 17.77
C PRO A 70 -30.87 12.44 18.00
N THR A 71 -31.72 12.64 16.99
CA THR A 71 -33.16 12.33 17.07
C THR A 71 -33.40 10.83 17.18
N ALA A 72 -32.68 10.01 16.40
CA ALA A 72 -32.75 8.56 16.53
C ALA A 72 -32.37 8.07 17.93
N ARG A 73 -31.30 8.65 18.52
CA ARG A 73 -30.90 8.32 19.89
C ARG A 73 -31.99 8.68 20.90
N LYS A 74 -32.65 9.82 20.72
CA LYS A 74 -33.78 10.24 21.57
C LYS A 74 -34.94 9.25 21.46
N GLU A 75 -35.28 8.79 20.25
CA GLU A 75 -36.34 7.82 20.00
C GLU A 75 -36.01 6.43 20.57
N MET A 76 -34.77 5.96 20.42
CA MET A 76 -34.31 4.71 21.03
C MET A 76 -34.42 4.75 22.56
N ASN A 77 -34.28 5.93 23.16
CA ASN A 77 -34.37 6.18 24.60
C ASN A 77 -35.79 6.52 25.10
N GLU A 78 -36.82 6.56 24.25
CA GLU A 78 -38.21 6.80 24.69
C GLU A 78 -38.78 5.69 25.58
N ARG A 79 -38.21 4.48 25.47
CA ARG A 79 -38.72 3.28 26.13
C ARG A 79 -37.68 2.74 27.12
N PRO A 80 -38.12 2.22 28.27
CA PRO A 80 -37.19 1.65 29.24
C PRO A 80 -36.47 0.43 28.66
N PRO A 81 -35.19 0.22 29.01
CA PRO A 81 -34.43 -0.93 28.54
C PRO A 81 -35.03 -2.24 29.04
N LEU A 82 -34.88 -3.31 28.25
CA LEU A 82 -35.18 -4.67 28.67
C LEU A 82 -34.08 -5.21 29.59
N ILE A 83 -34.42 -6.17 30.45
CA ILE A 83 -33.45 -6.91 31.28
C ILE A 83 -32.28 -7.45 30.44
N ARG A 84 -32.56 -8.01 29.25
CA ARG A 84 -31.52 -8.51 28.33
C ARG A 84 -30.55 -7.42 27.87
N GLN A 85 -31.03 -6.20 27.68
CA GLN A 85 -30.21 -5.05 27.25
C GLN A 85 -29.32 -4.58 28.42
N LEU A 86 -29.90 -4.44 29.61
CA LEU A 86 -29.16 -4.10 30.83
C LEU A 86 -28.09 -5.15 31.16
N ALA A 87 -28.45 -6.44 31.07
CA ALA A 87 -27.54 -7.56 31.26
C ALA A 87 -26.38 -7.55 30.24
N PHE A 88 -26.66 -7.27 28.96
CA PHE A 88 -25.63 -7.17 27.94
C PHE A 88 -24.62 -6.04 28.20
N VAL A 89 -25.09 -4.88 28.66
CA VAL A 89 -24.22 -3.74 29.01
C VAL A 89 -23.41 -4.06 30.28
N LYS A 90 -24.04 -4.63 31.30
CA LYS A 90 -23.36 -5.07 32.53
C LYS A 90 -22.28 -6.13 32.25
N ALA A 91 -22.54 -7.07 31.35
CA ALA A 91 -21.60 -8.12 30.95
C ALA A 91 -20.33 -7.57 30.27
N GLN A 92 -20.37 -6.34 29.73
CA GLN A 92 -19.19 -5.64 29.20
C GLN A 92 -18.33 -4.99 30.31
N GLY A 93 -18.68 -5.17 31.58
CA GLY A 93 -17.94 -4.59 32.71
C GLY A 93 -18.21 -3.10 32.93
N ILE A 94 -19.29 -2.57 32.33
CA ILE A 94 -19.68 -1.16 32.49
C ILE A 94 -20.26 -0.97 33.90
N PRO A 95 -19.79 0.03 34.67
CA PRO A 95 -20.29 0.26 36.03
C PRO A 95 -21.77 0.67 36.05
N PRO A 96 -22.58 0.21 37.03
CA PRO A 96 -24.01 0.54 37.15
C PRO A 96 -24.34 2.02 36.96
N LYS A 97 -23.60 2.91 37.63
CA LYS A 97 -23.79 4.37 37.50
C LYS A 97 -23.67 4.90 36.07
N VAL A 98 -22.83 4.27 35.25
CA VAL A 98 -22.64 4.63 33.84
C VAL A 98 -23.77 4.06 32.99
N ILE A 99 -24.27 2.87 33.31
CA ILE A 99 -25.43 2.27 32.64
C ILE A 99 -26.65 3.20 32.75
N GLU A 100 -26.86 3.81 33.92
CA GLU A 100 -27.96 4.78 34.13
C GLU A 100 -27.87 5.99 33.18
N THR A 101 -26.67 6.41 32.78
CA THR A 101 -26.50 7.54 31.84
C THR A 101 -26.78 7.17 30.38
N MET A 102 -26.85 5.87 30.06
CA MET A 102 -27.13 5.41 28.69
C MET A 102 -28.62 5.56 28.34
N TRP A 103 -29.49 5.45 29.34
CA TRP A 103 -30.93 5.67 29.25
C TRP A 103 -31.34 6.85 30.13
N ASP A 104 -30.84 8.03 29.81
CA ASP A 104 -31.04 9.28 30.55
C ASP A 104 -32.51 9.67 30.79
N GLN A 105 -33.44 9.26 29.92
CA GLN A 105 -34.88 9.46 30.09
C GLN A 105 -35.53 8.49 31.11
N HIS A 106 -34.79 7.47 31.57
CA HIS A 106 -35.25 6.44 32.49
C HIS A 106 -34.29 6.34 33.69
N PRO A 107 -34.34 7.28 34.64
CA PRO A 107 -33.47 7.25 35.80
C PRO A 107 -33.70 5.97 36.62
N ASN A 108 -32.62 5.43 37.17
CA ASN A 108 -32.60 4.19 37.98
C ASN A 108 -32.98 2.91 37.22
N CYS A 109 -33.02 2.93 35.88
CA CYS A 109 -33.38 1.77 35.06
C CYS A 109 -32.55 0.51 35.37
N TYR A 110 -31.26 0.65 35.72
CA TYR A 110 -30.45 -0.49 36.13
C TYR A 110 -30.69 -0.84 37.60
N THR A 111 -30.67 0.15 38.48
CA THR A 111 -30.80 -0.02 39.94
C THR A 111 -32.11 -0.69 40.33
N ASP A 112 -33.22 -0.30 39.67
CA ASP A 112 -34.54 -0.87 39.90
C ASP A 112 -34.66 -2.33 39.43
N ASN A 113 -33.74 -2.78 38.57
CA ASN A 113 -33.76 -4.11 37.93
C ASN A 113 -32.50 -4.93 38.24
N GLU A 114 -31.67 -4.50 39.21
CA GLU A 114 -30.34 -5.09 39.41
C GLU A 114 -30.41 -6.59 39.72
N LYS A 115 -31.38 -6.99 40.55
CA LYS A 115 -31.60 -8.40 40.92
C LYS A 115 -32.02 -9.25 39.73
N GLU A 116 -32.91 -8.75 38.90
CA GLU A 116 -33.36 -9.43 37.68
C GLU A 116 -32.24 -9.55 36.65
N VAL A 117 -31.39 -8.52 36.54
CA VAL A 117 -30.22 -8.51 35.65
C VAL A 117 -29.17 -9.53 36.11
N GLU A 118 -28.86 -9.58 37.40
CA GLU A 118 -27.92 -10.56 37.97
C GLU A 118 -28.42 -11.98 37.76
N LYS A 119 -29.69 -12.25 38.10
CA LYS A 119 -30.33 -13.53 37.86
C LYS A 119 -30.29 -13.94 36.37
N PHE A 120 -30.55 -13.00 35.47
CA PHE A 120 -30.47 -13.26 34.03
C PHE A 120 -29.06 -13.66 33.60
N LEU A 121 -28.01 -13.01 34.10
CA LEU A 121 -26.62 -13.33 33.76
C LEU A 121 -26.17 -14.67 34.34
N GLU A 122 -26.69 -15.08 35.49
CA GLU A 122 -26.46 -16.42 36.06
C GLU A 122 -27.10 -17.51 35.20
N GLU A 123 -28.32 -17.28 34.71
CA GLU A 123 -29.06 -18.23 33.88
C GLU A 123 -28.56 -18.26 32.41
N ASN A 124 -27.84 -17.23 31.96
CA ASN A 124 -27.39 -17.05 30.56
C ASN A 124 -25.88 -16.72 30.49
N PRO A 125 -24.98 -17.65 30.85
CA PRO A 125 -23.54 -17.40 30.95
C PRO A 125 -22.87 -16.98 29.63
N GLU A 126 -23.48 -17.25 28.48
CA GLU A 126 -23.00 -16.81 27.17
C GLU A 126 -22.97 -15.29 27.03
N TYR A 127 -23.87 -14.56 27.70
CA TYR A 127 -23.84 -13.10 27.73
C TYR A 127 -22.56 -12.58 28.40
N VAL A 128 -22.11 -13.24 29.46
CA VAL A 128 -20.86 -12.90 30.17
C VAL A 128 -19.65 -13.14 29.28
N ILE A 129 -19.63 -14.25 28.53
CA ILE A 129 -18.52 -14.58 27.60
C ILE A 129 -18.45 -13.55 26.46
N ILE A 130 -19.58 -13.23 25.83
CA ILE A 130 -19.66 -12.28 24.73
C ILE A 130 -19.31 -10.87 25.22
N GLY A 131 -19.90 -10.46 26.35
CA GLY A 131 -19.64 -9.16 26.98
C GLY A 131 -18.17 -8.96 27.32
N LYS A 132 -17.51 -9.96 27.93
CA LYS A 132 -16.06 -9.91 28.22
C LYS A 132 -15.20 -9.81 26.96
N LYS A 133 -15.53 -10.55 25.89
CA LYS A 133 -14.81 -10.44 24.61
C LYS A 133 -14.95 -9.05 24.00
N LEU A 134 -16.15 -8.47 24.05
CA LEU A 134 -16.41 -7.13 23.53
C LEU A 134 -15.71 -6.07 24.37
N ALA A 135 -15.73 -6.21 25.70
CA ALA A 135 -15.00 -5.35 26.64
C ALA A 135 -13.49 -5.43 26.42
N GLN A 136 -12.93 -6.61 26.14
CA GLN A 136 -11.52 -6.77 25.76
C GLN A 136 -11.21 -6.09 24.43
N LYS A 137 -12.11 -6.20 23.44
CA LYS A 137 -11.96 -5.51 22.14
C LYS A 137 -12.04 -3.98 22.29
N GLN A 138 -12.95 -3.48 23.13
CA GLN A 138 -13.09 -2.05 23.44
C GLN A 138 -11.94 -1.53 24.29
N ALA A 139 -11.48 -2.28 25.28
CA ALA A 139 -10.29 -1.96 26.07
C ALA A 139 -9.03 -1.95 25.20
N ALA A 140 -8.89 -2.89 24.27
CA ALA A 140 -7.82 -2.87 23.26
C ALA A 140 -7.94 -1.64 22.34
N ALA A 141 -9.16 -1.22 21.99
CA ALA A 141 -9.43 -0.01 21.19
C ALA A 141 -9.36 1.31 21.99
N MET A 142 -9.32 1.26 23.33
CA MET A 142 -9.15 2.43 24.22
C MET A 142 -7.70 2.53 24.74
N GLN A 143 -6.93 1.44 24.73
CA GLN A 143 -5.49 1.44 25.03
C GLN A 143 -4.61 1.92 23.87
N THR A 144 -5.20 2.18 22.69
CA THR A 144 -4.52 2.65 21.47
C THR A 144 -4.02 4.09 21.51
N ASP A 145 -4.21 4.85 22.59
CA ASP A 145 -3.55 6.16 22.71
C ASP A 145 -2.07 6.05 23.12
N LYS A 146 -1.58 4.87 23.55
CA LYS A 146 -0.14 4.65 23.83
C LYS A 146 0.45 3.29 23.42
N GLN A 147 -0.31 2.39 22.79
CA GLN A 147 0.24 1.17 22.18
C GLN A 147 -0.11 1.10 20.69
N ALA A 148 0.91 0.80 19.88
CA ALA A 148 0.92 0.86 18.42
C ALA A 148 -0.36 0.31 17.77
N LEU A 149 -1.00 1.11 16.90
CA LEU A 149 -1.97 0.58 15.94
C LEU A 149 -1.33 -0.59 15.20
N THR A 150 -2.08 -1.69 15.03
CA THR A 150 -1.63 -2.78 14.15
C THR A 150 -1.43 -2.24 12.73
N ALA A 151 -0.48 -2.79 11.98
CA ALA A 151 -0.17 -2.37 10.60
C ALA A 151 -1.42 -2.26 9.70
N ALA A 152 -2.37 -3.20 9.86
CA ALA A 152 -3.62 -3.22 9.12
C ALA A 152 -4.57 -2.09 9.55
N ALA A 153 -4.70 -1.81 10.86
CA ALA A 153 -5.54 -0.72 11.35
C ALA A 153 -4.97 0.65 10.97
N ALA A 154 -3.65 0.81 11.01
CA ALA A 154 -2.97 2.01 10.52
C ALA A 154 -3.24 2.22 9.02
N GLN A 155 -3.17 1.16 8.21
CA GLN A 155 -3.44 1.27 6.77
C GLN A 155 -4.89 1.63 6.46
N GLU A 156 -5.85 1.02 7.16
CA GLU A 156 -7.26 1.34 6.96
C GLU A 156 -7.58 2.79 7.35
N LYS A 157 -6.93 3.29 8.40
CA LYS A 157 -7.06 4.68 8.82
C LYS A 157 -6.61 5.66 7.74
N GLU A 158 -5.46 5.43 7.11
CA GLU A 158 -4.97 6.31 6.04
C GLU A 158 -5.90 6.27 4.82
N ARG A 159 -6.37 5.09 4.40
CA ARG A 159 -7.31 4.96 3.28
C ARG A 159 -8.62 5.73 3.46
N MET A 160 -9.06 5.96 4.71
CA MET A 160 -10.24 6.77 5.01
C MET A 160 -9.99 8.28 4.85
N SER A 161 -8.74 8.74 4.94
CA SER A 161 -8.39 10.17 4.86
C SER A 161 -8.64 10.75 3.47
N GLN A 162 -8.42 9.94 2.42
CA GLN A 162 -8.57 10.22 0.99
C GLN A 162 -7.86 11.51 0.49
N ALA A 163 -7.43 11.49 -0.76
CA ALA A 163 -6.75 12.60 -1.43
C ALA A 163 -5.48 13.09 -0.71
N ASP A 164 -4.79 12.21 0.02
CA ASP A 164 -3.55 12.53 0.72
C ASP A 164 -2.40 12.89 -0.23
N PHE A 165 -2.35 12.29 -1.42
CA PHE A 165 -1.40 12.67 -2.46
C PHE A 165 -1.70 14.08 -3.02
N GLN A 166 -2.97 14.48 -3.08
CA GLN A 166 -3.31 15.87 -3.44
C GLN A 166 -2.89 16.83 -2.32
N LYS A 167 -3.16 16.51 -1.05
CA LYS A 167 -2.75 17.33 0.10
C LYS A 167 -1.23 17.52 0.17
N LEU A 168 -0.46 16.46 -0.16
CA LEU A 168 1.00 16.53 -0.26
C LEU A 168 1.44 17.51 -1.35
N ARG A 169 0.79 17.49 -2.53
CA ARG A 169 1.05 18.43 -3.62
C ARG A 169 0.72 19.86 -3.23
N ASP A 170 -0.43 20.08 -2.61
CA ASP A 170 -0.87 21.40 -2.15
C ASP A 170 0.09 21.97 -1.09
N SER A 171 0.74 21.09 -0.32
CA SER A 171 1.71 21.44 0.73
C SER A 171 3.17 21.43 0.25
N LYS A 172 3.44 21.15 -1.04
CA LYS A 172 4.79 20.91 -1.59
C LYS A 172 5.76 22.05 -1.26
N ASP A 173 5.36 23.29 -1.45
CA ASP A 173 6.24 24.46 -1.23
C ASP A 173 6.63 24.60 0.25
N SER A 174 5.70 24.31 1.15
CA SER A 174 5.95 24.31 2.60
C SER A 174 6.94 23.20 2.98
N ILE A 175 6.76 22.01 2.42
CA ILE A 175 7.65 20.86 2.63
C ILE A 175 9.05 21.17 2.12
N ILE A 176 9.18 21.66 0.87
CA ILE A 176 10.46 22.02 0.26
C ILE A 176 11.18 23.07 1.09
N LYS A 177 10.46 24.11 1.55
CA LYS A 177 11.03 25.15 2.40
C LYS A 177 11.58 24.56 3.70
N PHE A 178 10.79 23.75 4.40
CA PHE A 178 11.19 23.11 5.66
C PHE A 178 12.45 22.24 5.47
N ILE A 179 12.48 21.39 4.43
CA ILE A 179 13.61 20.50 4.15
C ILE A 179 14.87 21.27 3.74
N LYS A 180 14.72 22.40 3.05
CA LYS A 180 15.85 23.23 2.63
C LYS A 180 16.55 23.91 3.81
N ASP A 181 15.81 24.24 4.87
CA ASP A 181 16.34 24.94 6.04
C ASP A 181 17.11 24.01 7.00
N ILE A 182 17.06 22.69 6.80
CA ILE A 182 17.75 21.68 7.62
C ILE A 182 19.13 21.35 7.05
N ASP A 183 20.16 21.38 7.90
CA ASP A 183 21.49 20.85 7.58
C ASP A 183 21.60 19.39 8.01
N PHE A 184 21.23 18.47 7.10
CA PHE A 184 21.18 17.03 7.39
C PHE A 184 22.55 16.39 7.71
N LYS A 185 23.67 17.07 7.40
CA LYS A 185 25.00 16.63 7.86
C LYS A 185 25.16 16.75 9.37
N LYS A 186 24.48 17.73 9.98
CA LYS A 186 24.57 18.06 11.40
C LYS A 186 23.52 17.38 12.26
N VAL A 187 22.54 16.72 11.64
CA VAL A 187 21.53 15.94 12.36
C VAL A 187 22.23 14.78 13.07
N GLN A 188 22.26 14.83 14.40
CA GLN A 188 22.84 13.78 15.23
C GLN A 188 21.75 12.86 15.77
N SER A 189 22.10 11.59 15.93
CA SER A 189 21.27 10.67 16.70
C SER A 189 21.22 11.10 18.16
N ARG A 190 20.21 10.65 18.90
CA ARG A 190 20.23 10.77 20.36
C ARG A 190 21.32 9.86 20.93
N GLU A 191 21.86 10.18 22.11
CA GLU A 191 23.00 9.44 22.71
C GLU A 191 22.75 7.94 22.84
N GLU A 192 21.49 7.51 22.98
CA GLU A 192 21.09 6.10 23.14
C GLU A 192 20.71 5.40 21.82
N TRP A 193 20.75 6.11 20.69
CA TRP A 193 20.34 5.57 19.41
C TRP A 193 21.53 5.05 18.61
N ALA A 194 21.43 3.81 18.17
CA ALA A 194 22.42 3.19 17.29
C ALA A 194 22.08 3.46 15.82
N GLU A 195 23.02 4.01 15.06
CA GLU A 195 22.88 4.12 13.60
C GLU A 195 23.03 2.74 12.95
N ILE A 196 22.04 2.37 12.12
CA ILE A 196 22.06 1.15 11.33
C ILE A 196 22.14 1.53 9.86
N SER A 197 22.99 0.86 9.09
CA SER A 197 23.18 1.14 7.66
C SER A 197 22.55 0.05 6.80
N TYR A 198 22.50 0.28 5.48
CA TYR A 198 22.29 -0.80 4.52
C TYR A 198 23.33 -1.92 4.71
N ASP A 199 22.98 -3.15 4.34
CA ASP A 199 23.82 -4.35 4.51
C ASP A 199 25.06 -4.38 3.62
N GLY A 200 25.12 -3.49 2.62
CA GLY A 200 26.24 -3.42 1.68
C GLY A 200 26.07 -4.33 0.46
N TRP A 201 24.90 -4.95 0.29
CA TRP A 201 24.63 -5.77 -0.90
C TRP A 201 24.86 -4.96 -2.19
N PRO A 202 25.66 -5.46 -3.15
CA PRO A 202 26.21 -4.63 -4.22
C PRO A 202 25.25 -4.42 -5.40
N LEU A 203 24.09 -5.09 -5.40
CA LEU A 203 23.05 -5.02 -6.43
C LEU A 203 21.79 -4.36 -5.90
N LEU A 204 21.08 -3.58 -6.72
CA LEU A 204 19.71 -3.24 -6.37
C LEU A 204 18.82 -4.46 -6.60
N LEU A 205 18.06 -4.83 -5.57
CA LEU A 205 17.21 -6.01 -5.59
C LEU A 205 16.30 -6.02 -6.83
N ASN A 206 16.11 -7.19 -7.42
CA ASN A 206 15.45 -7.36 -8.72
C ASN A 206 13.99 -6.86 -8.76
N TYR A 207 13.34 -6.71 -7.62
CA TYR A 207 12.00 -6.14 -7.53
C TYR A 207 11.96 -4.60 -7.51
N TYR A 208 13.11 -3.93 -7.42
CA TYR A 208 13.25 -2.48 -7.63
C TYR A 208 13.34 -2.13 -9.11
N SER A 209 12.38 -2.56 -9.93
CA SER A 209 12.45 -2.29 -11.38
C SER A 209 12.27 -0.81 -11.74
N ARG A 210 11.94 0.04 -10.77
CA ARG A 210 11.65 1.48 -10.89
C ARG A 210 12.11 2.24 -9.64
N ILE A 211 12.45 3.51 -9.81
CA ILE A 211 12.98 4.50 -8.86
C ILE A 211 11.91 5.52 -8.47
N LEU A 212 10.89 5.81 -9.30
CA LEU A 212 9.80 6.72 -8.92
C LEU A 212 9.19 6.39 -7.53
N PRO A 213 8.96 5.12 -7.15
CA PRO A 213 8.53 4.79 -5.78
C PRO A 213 9.43 5.35 -4.66
N ALA A 214 10.76 5.41 -4.88
CA ALA A 214 11.69 5.99 -3.91
C ALA A 214 11.51 7.51 -3.80
N LYS A 215 11.22 8.20 -4.90
CA LYS A 215 10.90 9.63 -4.90
C LYS A 215 9.67 9.90 -4.06
N ILE A 216 8.60 9.13 -4.27
CA ILE A 216 7.35 9.28 -3.50
C ILE A 216 7.59 8.98 -2.02
N ALA A 217 8.34 7.94 -1.70
CA ALA A 217 8.64 7.59 -0.30
C ALA A 217 9.44 8.70 0.42
N ILE A 218 10.43 9.31 -0.25
CA ILE A 218 11.17 10.46 0.31
C ILE A 218 10.28 11.67 0.51
N MET A 219 9.39 11.96 -0.44
CA MET A 219 8.43 13.06 -0.29
C MET A 219 7.47 12.81 0.86
N GLY A 220 7.02 11.57 1.08
CA GLY A 220 6.21 11.20 2.24
C GLY A 220 6.96 11.36 3.57
N ILE A 221 8.24 10.99 3.63
CA ILE A 221 9.10 11.25 4.80
C ILE A 221 9.21 12.75 5.07
N ALA A 222 9.49 13.54 4.02
CA ALA A 222 9.61 14.99 4.09
C ALA A 222 8.30 15.68 4.53
N ASP A 223 7.16 15.19 4.07
CA ASP A 223 5.85 15.65 4.49
C ASP A 223 5.62 15.39 5.99
N ILE A 224 5.93 14.18 6.49
CA ILE A 224 5.82 13.87 7.92
C ILE A 224 6.76 14.76 8.74
N MET A 225 7.99 14.96 8.28
CA MET A 225 8.96 15.87 8.91
C MET A 225 8.41 17.29 9.04
N ASN A 226 7.83 17.82 7.96
CA ASN A 226 7.19 19.13 7.97
C ASN A 226 5.97 19.17 8.91
N ARG A 227 5.07 18.18 8.86
CA ARG A 227 3.90 18.14 9.75
C ARG A 227 4.28 18.07 11.23
N LYS A 228 5.32 17.31 11.57
CA LYS A 228 5.83 17.14 12.94
C LYS A 228 6.81 18.24 13.34
N GLN A 229 7.22 19.10 12.40
CA GLN A 229 8.28 20.11 12.59
C GLN A 229 9.54 19.48 13.20
N SER A 230 9.99 18.34 12.64
CA SER A 230 11.11 17.55 13.14
C SER A 230 11.99 17.08 11.99
N ASP A 231 13.31 17.10 12.19
CA ASP A 231 14.34 16.62 11.26
C ASP A 231 14.54 15.10 11.31
N ILE A 232 14.02 14.45 12.35
CA ILE A 232 13.98 13.00 12.51
C ILE A 232 12.54 12.56 12.79
N ILE A 233 12.10 11.49 12.13
CA ILE A 233 10.77 10.88 12.36
C ILE A 233 10.92 9.44 12.81
N GLU A 234 9.96 8.94 13.59
CA GLU A 234 9.81 7.51 13.83
C GLU A 234 9.18 6.83 12.60
N LEU A 235 9.70 5.69 12.16
CA LEU A 235 9.07 4.84 11.14
C LEU A 235 8.15 3.79 11.79
N ASP A 236 7.19 4.29 12.56
CA ASP A 236 6.09 3.50 13.10
C ASP A 236 5.10 3.07 12.00
N GLU A 237 4.11 2.25 12.36
CA GLU A 237 3.11 1.74 11.40
C GLU A 237 2.19 2.83 10.83
N ILE A 238 1.97 3.93 11.54
CA ILE A 238 1.15 5.06 11.07
C ILE A 238 1.91 5.81 9.97
N ASN A 239 3.16 6.16 10.23
CA ASN A 239 4.01 6.88 9.28
C ASN A 239 4.31 6.01 8.05
N LYS A 240 4.52 4.70 8.22
CA LYS A 240 4.65 3.77 7.08
C LYS A 240 3.34 3.60 6.30
N ALA A 241 2.19 3.58 6.97
CA ALA A 241 0.90 3.55 6.30
C ALA A 241 0.69 4.81 5.46
N HIS A 242 1.00 5.99 6.02
CA HIS A 242 0.89 7.26 5.32
C HIS A 242 1.75 7.27 4.03
N ILE A 243 3.03 6.90 4.14
CA ILE A 243 3.93 6.85 2.97
C ILE A 243 3.44 5.85 1.91
N TYR A 244 2.93 4.70 2.32
CA TYR A 244 2.34 3.71 1.40
C TYR A 244 1.09 4.27 0.71
N ASP A 245 0.22 4.95 1.46
CA ASP A 245 -1.05 5.47 0.97
C ASP A 245 -0.85 6.51 -0.14
N LEU A 246 0.12 7.42 0.04
CA LEU A 246 0.54 8.36 -0.99
C LEU A 246 0.92 7.66 -2.32
N ALA A 247 1.60 6.52 -2.24
CA ALA A 247 1.97 5.73 -3.41
C ALA A 247 0.78 4.96 -4.01
N GLU A 248 -0.17 4.52 -3.18
CA GLU A 248 -1.39 3.84 -3.60
C GLU A 248 -2.33 4.79 -4.36
N GLU A 249 -2.58 5.98 -3.82
CA GLU A 249 -3.37 7.02 -4.48
C GLU A 249 -2.72 7.48 -5.79
N LEU A 250 -1.40 7.71 -5.80
CA LEU A 250 -0.69 8.04 -7.04
C LEU A 250 -0.82 6.91 -8.06
N SER A 251 -0.75 5.64 -7.64
CA SER A 251 -0.94 4.53 -8.57
C SER A 251 -2.31 4.58 -9.24
N GLU A 252 -3.37 4.98 -8.52
CA GLU A 252 -4.70 5.09 -9.08
C GLU A 252 -4.78 6.23 -10.11
N ILE A 253 -4.20 7.39 -9.79
CA ILE A 253 -4.10 8.54 -10.71
C ILE A 253 -3.37 8.13 -12.00
N LEU A 254 -2.18 7.54 -11.89
CA LEU A 254 -1.37 7.15 -13.04
C LEU A 254 -2.06 6.10 -13.90
N ARG A 255 -2.70 5.08 -13.29
CA ARG A 255 -3.43 4.05 -14.05
C ARG A 255 -4.57 4.66 -14.87
N ARG A 256 -5.28 5.65 -14.31
CA ARG A 256 -6.33 6.37 -15.06
C ARG A 256 -5.75 7.10 -16.27
N GLU A 257 -4.68 7.86 -16.09
CA GLU A 257 -4.03 8.61 -17.18
C GLU A 257 -3.39 7.70 -18.24
N GLU A 258 -2.73 6.63 -17.82
CA GLU A 258 -2.14 5.62 -18.72
C GLU A 258 -3.18 4.90 -19.56
N ASN A 259 -4.33 4.58 -18.98
CA ASN A 259 -5.43 3.93 -19.69
C ASN A 259 -6.05 4.88 -20.72
N LYS A 260 -6.23 6.17 -20.39
CA LYS A 260 -6.67 7.19 -21.36
C LYS A 260 -5.72 7.33 -22.54
N LYS A 261 -4.41 7.28 -22.28
CA LYS A 261 -3.35 7.38 -23.30
C LYS A 261 -3.05 6.06 -24.02
N GLY A 262 -3.64 4.94 -23.58
CA GLY A 262 -3.38 3.61 -24.16
C GLY A 262 -1.92 3.15 -24.00
N LEU A 263 -1.25 3.53 -22.91
CA LEU A 263 0.17 3.22 -22.71
C LEU A 263 0.39 1.72 -22.54
N LYS A 264 1.36 1.18 -23.30
CA LYS A 264 1.84 -0.19 -23.16
C LYS A 264 2.59 -0.39 -21.84
N ARG A 265 2.68 -1.63 -21.38
CA ARG A 265 3.21 -2.03 -20.06
C ARG A 265 4.59 -1.46 -19.76
N GLU A 266 5.50 -1.51 -20.73
CA GLU A 266 6.87 -1.03 -20.62
C GLU A 266 6.97 0.49 -20.37
N ASN A 267 5.96 1.23 -20.82
CA ASN A 267 5.86 2.69 -20.72
C ASN A 267 4.96 3.17 -19.57
N LYS A 268 4.39 2.26 -18.77
CA LYS A 268 3.56 2.63 -17.60
C LYS A 268 4.42 3.08 -16.43
N PHE A 269 4.18 4.30 -15.95
CA PHE A 269 4.75 4.90 -14.74
C PHE A 269 4.20 4.29 -13.45
N SER A 270 2.96 3.75 -13.49
CA SER A 270 2.35 3.00 -12.39
C SER A 270 3.04 1.66 -12.11
N THR A 271 3.97 1.25 -12.98
CA THR A 271 4.82 0.07 -12.75
C THR A 271 5.66 0.30 -11.50
N GLY A 272 5.67 -0.66 -10.58
CA GLY A 272 6.45 -0.56 -9.34
C GLY A 272 5.72 0.15 -8.19
N LEU A 273 4.60 0.84 -8.46
CA LEU A 273 3.69 1.34 -7.43
C LEU A 273 2.71 0.26 -6.95
N PRO A 274 2.12 0.39 -5.74
CA PRO A 274 1.21 -0.62 -5.23
C PRO A 274 -0.07 -0.68 -6.06
N LYS A 275 -0.75 -1.84 -6.06
CA LYS A 275 -2.06 -1.96 -6.70
C LYS A 275 -3.09 -1.25 -5.82
N PRO A 276 -3.88 -0.30 -6.35
CA PRO A 276 -4.92 0.37 -5.58
C PRO A 276 -5.90 -0.62 -4.93
N PHE A 277 -6.31 -0.30 -3.71
CA PHE A 277 -7.35 -1.03 -3.00
C PHE A 277 -8.72 -0.67 -3.59
N SER A 278 -9.58 -1.67 -3.79
CA SER A 278 -10.97 -1.48 -4.20
C SER A 278 -11.87 -1.89 -3.04
N SER A 279 -12.53 -0.91 -2.40
CA SER A 279 -13.48 -1.14 -1.31
C SER A 279 -14.69 -1.98 -1.73
N ASP A 280 -15.03 -1.93 -3.02
CA ASP A 280 -16.23 -2.55 -3.57
C ASP A 280 -16.01 -4.03 -3.93
N GLU A 281 -14.77 -4.52 -3.81
CA GLU A 281 -14.41 -5.88 -4.18
C GLU A 281 -14.63 -6.82 -2.98
N ILE A 282 -15.62 -7.72 -3.05
CA ILE A 282 -15.80 -8.78 -2.05
C ILE A 282 -14.66 -9.79 -2.22
N LEU A 283 -13.60 -9.61 -1.43
CA LEU A 283 -12.43 -10.48 -1.45
C LEU A 283 -12.62 -11.72 -0.55
N SER A 284 -12.16 -12.87 -1.03
CA SER A 284 -12.00 -14.06 -0.18
C SER A 284 -10.95 -13.82 0.90
N ASP A 285 -10.96 -14.59 1.99
CA ASP A 285 -9.94 -14.45 3.06
C ASP A 285 -8.52 -14.65 2.54
N LYS A 286 -8.34 -15.53 1.56
CA LYS A 286 -7.05 -15.75 0.88
C LYS A 286 -6.60 -14.53 0.09
N ASP A 287 -7.53 -13.84 -0.58
CA ASP A 287 -7.22 -12.65 -1.36
C ASP A 287 -6.91 -11.46 -0.45
N LYS A 288 -7.65 -11.31 0.65
CA LYS A 288 -7.33 -10.35 1.72
C LYS A 288 -5.92 -10.56 2.27
N GLN A 289 -5.56 -11.80 2.61
CA GLN A 289 -4.20 -12.11 3.08
C GLN A 289 -3.15 -11.83 2.01
N THR A 290 -3.43 -12.15 0.74
CA THR A 290 -2.51 -11.87 -0.37
C THR A 290 -2.28 -10.37 -0.54
N GLN A 291 -3.33 -9.57 -0.36
CA GLN A 291 -3.27 -8.12 -0.40
C GLN A 291 -2.48 -7.56 0.78
N LEU A 292 -2.73 -8.01 2.01
CA LEU A 292 -1.94 -7.62 3.20
C LEU A 292 -0.45 -7.92 3.00
N ASN A 293 -0.12 -9.12 2.52
CA ASN A 293 1.26 -9.49 2.19
C ASN A 293 1.85 -8.61 1.07
N SER A 294 1.03 -8.10 0.16
CA SER A 294 1.49 -7.17 -0.88
C SER A 294 1.80 -5.79 -0.31
N VAL A 295 0.96 -5.28 0.60
CA VAL A 295 1.15 -4.01 1.32
C VAL A 295 2.45 -4.06 2.12
N GLU A 296 2.62 -5.08 2.96
CA GLU A 296 3.83 -5.25 3.78
C GLU A 296 5.08 -5.37 2.91
N ARG A 297 5.03 -6.17 1.84
CA ARG A 297 6.16 -6.27 0.90
C ARG A 297 6.50 -4.95 0.26
N TYR A 298 5.51 -4.12 -0.08
CA TYR A 298 5.80 -2.79 -0.63
C TYR A 298 6.50 -1.91 0.41
N LYS A 299 5.95 -1.82 1.62
CA LYS A 299 6.51 -1.03 2.73
C LYS A 299 7.95 -1.46 3.03
N ASP A 300 8.19 -2.76 3.19
CA ASP A 300 9.51 -3.31 3.45
C ASP A 300 10.51 -3.01 2.33
N ARG A 301 10.05 -2.98 1.08
CA ARG A 301 10.91 -2.81 -0.08
C ARG A 301 11.23 -1.34 -0.33
N PHE A 302 10.23 -0.48 -0.33
CA PHE A 302 10.38 0.91 -0.78
C PHE A 302 10.54 1.91 0.35
N ILE A 303 10.08 1.61 1.57
CA ILE A 303 10.30 2.44 2.77
C ILE A 303 11.46 1.87 3.57
N GLY A 304 11.36 0.57 3.89
CA GLY A 304 12.42 -0.22 4.49
C GLY A 304 12.06 -0.83 5.85
N LYS A 305 12.90 -1.77 6.29
CA LYS A 305 12.81 -2.42 7.60
C LYS A 305 14.18 -2.83 8.15
N PRO A 306 14.32 -2.94 9.47
CA PRO A 306 15.47 -3.62 10.07
C PRO A 306 15.52 -5.09 9.64
N ARG A 307 16.72 -5.55 9.31
CA ARG A 307 17.02 -6.95 8.99
C ARG A 307 18.19 -7.37 9.86
N LYS A 308 18.03 -8.48 10.58
CA LYS A 308 19.12 -9.11 11.31
C LYS A 308 19.77 -10.15 10.41
N ASP A 309 21.06 -10.00 10.15
CA ASP A 309 21.83 -11.02 9.48
C ASP A 309 21.89 -12.29 10.35
N ARG A 310 21.71 -13.46 9.72
CA ARG A 310 21.58 -14.73 10.45
C ARG A 310 22.92 -15.24 10.97
N VAL A 311 24.02 -14.84 10.33
CA VAL A 311 25.36 -15.36 10.63
C VAL A 311 26.08 -14.42 11.61
N SER A 312 26.24 -13.16 11.24
CA SER A 312 26.92 -12.12 12.03
C SER A 312 26.05 -11.56 13.16
N GLY A 313 24.72 -11.71 13.07
CA GLY A 313 23.78 -11.09 14.00
C GLY A 313 23.67 -9.57 13.87
N LYS A 314 24.41 -8.95 12.93
CA LYS A 314 24.40 -7.50 12.67
C LYS A 314 23.03 -7.08 12.17
N ILE A 315 22.54 -5.95 12.66
CA ILE A 315 21.30 -5.34 12.20
C ILE A 315 21.64 -4.33 11.11
N SER A 316 21.00 -4.47 9.95
CA SER A 316 21.02 -3.52 8.84
C SER A 316 19.62 -2.99 8.59
N PHE A 317 19.51 -1.89 7.85
CA PHE A 317 18.22 -1.38 7.36
C PHE A 317 18.10 -1.64 5.87
N ASP A 318 17.20 -2.55 5.51
CA ASP A 318 16.94 -2.99 4.13
C ASP A 318 15.79 -2.19 3.52
N GLY A 319 15.91 -1.80 2.26
CA GLY A 319 14.95 -0.94 1.56
C GLY A 319 15.63 -0.04 0.51
N ILE A 320 14.90 0.36 -0.53
CA ILE A 320 15.50 1.12 -1.65
C ILE A 320 16.09 2.45 -1.20
N LEU A 321 15.48 3.11 -0.20
CA LEU A 321 15.94 4.41 0.30
C LEU A 321 17.33 4.30 0.92
N SER A 322 17.56 3.23 1.70
CA SER A 322 18.86 2.97 2.33
C SER A 322 19.85 2.40 1.32
N ALA A 323 19.39 1.53 0.41
CA ALA A 323 20.21 1.02 -0.69
C ALA A 323 20.73 2.14 -1.62
N LEU A 324 19.97 3.20 -1.82
CA LEU A 324 20.39 4.37 -2.59
C LEU A 324 21.11 5.43 -1.72
N GLY A 325 21.29 5.19 -0.43
CA GLY A 325 21.94 6.16 0.48
C GLY A 325 21.18 7.48 0.61
N LEU A 326 19.86 7.44 0.47
CA LEU A 326 19.00 8.63 0.53
C LEU A 326 18.54 8.94 1.96
N ILE A 327 18.65 8.00 2.88
CA ILE A 327 18.26 8.18 4.28
C ILE A 327 19.37 7.73 5.22
N ARG A 328 19.32 8.23 6.45
CA ARG A 328 20.03 7.68 7.60
C ARG A 328 19.01 7.11 8.58
N THR A 329 19.34 5.98 9.19
CA THR A 329 18.42 5.18 10.00
C THR A 329 19.04 4.87 11.35
N PHE A 330 18.24 5.01 12.41
CA PHE A 330 18.65 4.78 13.78
C PHE A 330 17.67 3.84 14.49
N THR A 331 18.15 3.13 15.50
CA THR A 331 17.32 2.31 16.39
C THR A 331 17.57 2.67 17.84
N ASP A 332 16.51 2.74 18.63
CA ASP A 332 16.61 2.82 20.09
C ASP A 332 16.76 1.44 20.75
N GLU A 333 16.89 1.41 22.07
CA GLU A 333 16.99 0.17 22.86
C GLU A 333 15.75 -0.75 22.73
N LYS A 334 14.61 -0.20 22.32
CA LYS A 334 13.35 -0.92 22.10
C LYS A 334 13.21 -1.41 20.64
N ASN A 335 14.21 -1.18 19.80
CA ASN A 335 14.20 -1.44 18.35
C ASN A 335 13.17 -0.61 17.57
N ASN A 336 12.73 0.53 18.11
CA ASN A 336 11.98 1.50 17.32
C ASN A 336 12.91 2.13 16.29
N VAL A 337 12.42 2.32 15.08
CA VAL A 337 13.22 2.83 13.96
C VAL A 337 12.97 4.31 13.80
N TYR A 338 14.04 5.09 13.69
CA TYR A 338 14.01 6.51 13.41
C TYR A 338 14.74 6.80 12.10
N VAL A 339 14.23 7.75 11.33
CA VAL A 339 14.77 8.10 10.01
C VAL A 339 14.93 9.60 9.84
N THR A 340 16.04 9.97 9.24
CA THR A 340 16.30 11.30 8.71
C THR A 340 16.78 11.21 7.25
N LEU A 341 16.76 12.31 6.51
CA LEU A 341 17.31 12.34 5.16
C LEU A 341 18.85 12.33 5.23
N ALA A 342 19.48 11.62 4.30
CA ALA A 342 20.88 11.85 4.01
C ALA A 342 21.01 13.07 3.09
N GLU A 343 22.20 13.62 2.90
CA GLU A 343 22.43 14.75 1.99
C GLU A 343 21.91 14.48 0.57
N LYS A 344 22.08 13.25 0.08
CA LYS A 344 21.56 12.84 -1.23
C LYS A 344 20.05 12.76 -1.24
N GLY A 345 19.44 12.31 -0.15
CA GLY A 345 17.99 12.30 0.01
C GLY A 345 17.42 13.70 0.04
N GLN A 346 18.05 14.63 0.77
CA GLN A 346 17.67 16.04 0.77
C GLN A 346 17.73 16.60 -0.65
N LYS A 347 18.86 16.42 -1.35
CA LYS A 347 18.99 16.89 -2.73
C LYS A 347 17.94 16.27 -3.66
N PHE A 348 17.74 14.95 -3.59
CA PHE A 348 16.74 14.26 -4.40
C PHE A 348 15.31 14.71 -4.09
N CYS A 349 14.99 14.96 -2.83
CA CYS A 349 13.71 15.50 -2.38
C CYS A 349 13.43 16.88 -3.02
N LEU A 350 14.45 17.74 -3.07
CA LEU A 350 14.34 19.12 -3.55
C LEU A 350 14.32 19.27 -5.08
N LEU A 351 14.68 18.23 -5.83
CA LEU A 351 14.56 18.27 -7.29
C LEU A 351 13.08 18.24 -7.69
N GLU A 352 12.71 19.04 -8.68
CA GLU A 352 11.36 19.00 -9.25
C GLU A 352 11.10 17.65 -9.92
N ASN A 353 9.88 17.14 -9.73
CA ASN A 353 9.44 15.88 -10.32
C ASN A 353 8.19 16.11 -11.19
N PRO A 354 8.18 15.65 -12.45
CA PRO A 354 7.06 15.85 -13.36
C PRO A 354 5.74 15.31 -12.82
N ILE A 355 5.74 14.09 -12.26
CA ILE A 355 4.53 13.43 -11.76
C ILE A 355 3.90 14.19 -10.58
N ILE A 356 4.72 14.72 -9.66
CA ILE A 356 4.24 15.53 -8.54
C ILE A 356 3.63 16.85 -9.04
N ASN A 357 4.10 17.37 -10.18
CA ASN A 357 3.60 18.59 -10.82
C ASN A 357 2.51 18.34 -11.87
N GLU A 358 1.89 17.15 -11.87
CA GLU A 358 0.84 16.74 -12.83
C GLU A 358 1.30 16.68 -14.29
N ASP A 359 2.61 16.65 -14.51
CA ASP A 359 3.21 16.39 -15.81
C ASP A 359 3.50 14.89 -15.97
N TYR A 360 2.59 14.21 -16.66
CA TYR A 360 2.69 12.78 -16.98
C TYR A 360 3.41 12.51 -18.30
N THR A 361 4.44 13.28 -18.63
CA THR A 361 5.33 13.03 -19.78
C THR A 361 6.48 12.08 -19.44
N SER A 362 6.98 12.12 -18.21
CA SER A 362 8.10 11.33 -17.72
C SER A 362 7.97 11.03 -16.22
N ALA A 363 8.55 9.92 -15.77
CA ALA A 363 8.50 9.55 -14.35
C ALA A 363 9.47 10.38 -13.49
N LEU A 364 10.61 10.76 -14.08
CA LEU A 364 11.68 11.52 -13.46
C LEU A 364 12.05 12.70 -14.36
N SER A 365 12.40 13.84 -13.78
CA SER A 365 12.96 14.97 -14.54
C SER A 365 14.37 14.64 -15.06
N ALA A 366 14.85 15.43 -16.02
CA ALA A 366 16.22 15.30 -16.52
C ALA A 366 17.25 15.51 -15.40
N GLU A 367 17.00 16.46 -14.51
CA GLU A 367 17.85 16.76 -13.35
C GLU A 367 17.85 15.61 -12.33
N GLU A 368 16.71 14.97 -12.08
CA GLU A 368 16.62 13.77 -11.25
C GLU A 368 17.43 12.62 -11.83
N SER A 369 17.24 12.32 -13.11
CA SER A 369 17.96 11.25 -13.81
C SER A 369 19.47 11.50 -13.82
N HIS A 370 19.89 12.72 -14.15
CA HIS A 370 21.30 13.10 -14.13
C HIS A 370 21.90 12.98 -12.72
N PHE A 371 21.18 13.43 -11.69
CA PHE A 371 21.64 13.29 -10.31
C PHE A 371 21.78 11.82 -9.88
N LEU A 372 20.81 10.98 -10.23
CA LEU A 372 20.85 9.54 -9.93
C LEU A 372 22.07 8.87 -10.58
N VAL A 373 22.26 9.10 -11.88
CA VAL A 373 23.35 8.51 -12.67
C VAL A 373 24.73 8.97 -12.21
N THR A 374 24.89 10.24 -11.83
CA THR A 374 26.23 10.81 -11.55
C THR A 374 26.59 10.86 -10.08
N LYS A 375 25.62 10.80 -9.15
CA LYS A 375 25.87 10.99 -7.71
C LYS A 375 25.32 9.88 -6.82
N VAL A 376 24.29 9.14 -7.22
CA VAL A 376 23.64 8.15 -6.35
C VAL A 376 24.08 6.73 -6.72
N LEU A 377 23.82 6.31 -7.95
CA LEU A 377 24.06 4.95 -8.42
C LEU A 377 25.55 4.54 -8.48
N PRO A 378 26.53 5.44 -8.70
CA PRO A 378 27.95 5.06 -8.68
C PRO A 378 28.41 4.41 -7.36
N GLU A 379 27.73 4.67 -6.23
CA GLU A 379 28.06 4.03 -4.95
C GLU A 379 27.61 2.57 -4.86
N ARG A 380 26.82 2.08 -5.82
CA ARG A 380 26.42 0.68 -5.93
C ARG A 380 27.29 0.00 -6.98
N GLY A 381 28.54 -0.31 -6.60
CA GLY A 381 29.59 -0.70 -7.54
C GLY A 381 29.21 -1.76 -8.58
N LEU A 382 28.55 -2.86 -8.19
CA LEU A 382 28.15 -3.91 -9.15
C LEU A 382 26.92 -3.49 -9.97
N GLU A 383 25.89 -2.92 -9.33
CA GLU A 383 24.71 -2.38 -10.02
C GLU A 383 25.11 -1.36 -11.11
N TYR A 384 25.96 -0.40 -10.77
CA TYR A 384 26.41 0.64 -11.69
C TYR A 384 27.13 0.06 -12.90
N ARG A 385 28.00 -0.93 -12.67
CA ARG A 385 28.66 -1.66 -13.76
C ARG A 385 27.69 -2.44 -14.64
N LEU A 386 26.63 -3.02 -14.07
CA LEU A 386 25.58 -3.66 -14.88
C LEU A 386 24.83 -2.65 -15.74
N MET A 387 24.58 -1.45 -15.22
CA MET A 387 23.99 -0.36 -16.00
C MET A 387 24.89 0.08 -17.16
N GLN A 388 26.19 0.26 -16.91
CA GLN A 388 27.20 0.56 -17.94
C GLN A 388 27.26 -0.55 -19.00
N THR A 389 27.33 -1.81 -18.57
CA THR A 389 27.30 -2.98 -19.45
C THR A 389 26.05 -2.99 -20.33
N ALA A 390 24.88 -2.65 -19.78
CA ALA A 390 23.64 -2.57 -20.55
C ALA A 390 23.75 -1.53 -21.68
N VAL A 391 24.18 -0.30 -21.37
CA VAL A 391 24.34 0.78 -22.36
C VAL A 391 25.36 0.40 -23.44
N ILE A 392 26.53 -0.13 -23.05
CA ILE A 392 27.56 -0.58 -24.00
C ILE A 392 26.99 -1.67 -24.92
N THR A 393 26.27 -2.64 -24.36
CA THR A 393 25.71 -3.77 -25.12
C THR A 393 24.65 -3.29 -26.11
N VAL A 394 23.71 -2.43 -25.68
CA VAL A 394 22.67 -1.85 -26.54
C VAL A 394 23.29 -1.02 -27.67
N ASN A 395 24.24 -0.13 -27.35
CA ASN A 395 24.91 0.72 -28.34
C ASN A 395 25.76 -0.10 -29.34
N THR A 396 26.38 -1.19 -28.88
CA THR A 396 27.15 -2.07 -29.76
C THR A 396 26.23 -2.88 -30.66
N HIS A 397 25.13 -3.40 -30.12
CA HIS A 397 24.17 -4.20 -30.86
C HIS A 397 23.45 -3.38 -31.94
N SER A 398 23.05 -2.14 -31.66
CA SER A 398 22.43 -1.26 -32.66
C SER A 398 23.35 -0.99 -33.87
N LYS A 399 24.67 -1.05 -33.67
CA LYS A 399 25.68 -0.91 -34.75
C LYS A 399 25.93 -2.21 -35.50
N LYS A 400 25.65 -3.37 -34.91
CA LYS A 400 25.77 -4.68 -35.55
C LYS A 400 24.56 -4.88 -36.46
N LYS A 401 24.77 -5.15 -37.76
CA LYS A 401 23.71 -5.66 -38.65
C LYS A 401 23.48 -7.15 -38.37
N THR A 402 22.96 -7.48 -37.19
CA THR A 402 22.77 -8.85 -36.71
C THR A 402 21.29 -9.17 -36.49
N THR A 403 20.93 -10.45 -36.62
CA THR A 403 19.61 -10.97 -36.23
C THR A 403 19.65 -11.66 -34.86
N ALA A 404 20.78 -11.62 -34.16
CA ALA A 404 20.91 -12.18 -32.81
C ALA A 404 19.98 -11.46 -31.83
N SER A 405 19.53 -12.15 -30.79
CA SER A 405 18.68 -11.55 -29.76
C SER A 405 19.51 -10.64 -28.84
N ILE A 406 19.13 -9.36 -28.74
CA ILE A 406 19.73 -8.42 -27.78
C ILE A 406 19.59 -8.90 -26.34
N THR A 407 18.50 -9.60 -26.00
CA THR A 407 18.29 -10.09 -24.62
C THR A 407 19.31 -11.16 -24.25
N ASP A 408 19.70 -12.01 -25.20
CA ASP A 408 20.68 -13.07 -24.98
C ASP A 408 22.09 -12.46 -24.86
N GLU A 409 22.42 -11.47 -25.70
CA GLU A 409 23.67 -10.71 -25.58
C GLU A 409 23.76 -10.02 -24.21
N LEU A 410 22.68 -9.39 -23.74
CA LEU A 410 22.62 -8.75 -22.42
C LEU A 410 22.77 -9.76 -21.28
N ASP A 411 22.07 -10.90 -21.32
CA ASP A 411 22.16 -11.94 -20.27
C ASP A 411 23.60 -12.48 -20.15
N ILE A 412 24.29 -12.68 -21.29
CA ILE A 412 25.70 -13.09 -21.32
C ILE A 412 26.61 -11.99 -20.76
N ALA A 413 26.41 -10.75 -21.19
CA ALA A 413 27.22 -9.60 -20.76
C ALA A 413 27.06 -9.33 -19.26
N PHE A 414 25.84 -9.44 -18.72
CA PHE A 414 25.55 -9.29 -17.29
C PHE A 414 26.25 -10.38 -16.48
N LEU A 415 26.10 -11.65 -16.86
CA LEU A 415 26.77 -12.76 -16.18
C LEU A 415 28.29 -12.60 -16.20
N SER A 416 28.85 -12.17 -17.33
CA SER A 416 30.29 -11.90 -17.45
C SER A 416 30.74 -10.76 -16.52
N THR A 417 29.95 -9.68 -16.43
CA THR A 417 30.24 -8.53 -15.59
C THR A 417 30.23 -8.91 -14.11
N ILE A 418 29.23 -9.68 -13.66
CA ILE A 418 29.17 -10.18 -12.28
C ILE A 418 30.39 -11.06 -11.99
N LYS A 419 30.70 -12.02 -12.86
CA LYS A 419 31.88 -12.89 -12.70
C LYS A 419 33.20 -12.11 -12.64
N LYS A 420 33.34 -11.03 -13.42
CA LYS A 420 34.54 -10.17 -13.39
C LYS A 420 34.64 -9.38 -12.09
N TYR A 421 33.53 -8.78 -11.64
CA TYR A 421 33.45 -8.05 -10.38
C TYR A 421 33.94 -8.91 -9.21
N LEU A 422 33.39 -10.13 -9.08
CA LEU A 422 33.72 -11.02 -7.97
C LEU A 422 35.19 -11.47 -7.97
N LYS A 423 35.85 -11.50 -9.15
CA LYS A 423 37.26 -11.90 -9.30
C LYS A 423 38.25 -10.78 -9.01
N LEU A 424 37.88 -9.53 -9.24
CA LEU A 424 38.81 -8.40 -9.28
C LEU A 424 38.68 -7.45 -8.09
N GLU A 425 37.49 -7.32 -7.49
CA GLU A 425 37.13 -6.15 -6.68
C GLU A 425 36.39 -6.50 -5.38
N ASN A 426 36.28 -7.78 -5.01
CA ASN A 426 35.69 -8.14 -3.72
C ASN A 426 36.70 -8.02 -2.59
N GLU A 427 36.66 -6.87 -1.91
CA GLU A 427 37.33 -6.68 -0.61
C GLU A 427 36.61 -7.46 0.51
N ASP A 428 35.28 -7.64 0.40
CA ASP A 428 34.47 -8.44 1.34
C ASP A 428 34.22 -9.84 0.79
N MET A 429 34.98 -10.83 1.31
CA MET A 429 34.86 -12.23 0.90
C MET A 429 33.48 -12.84 1.21
N SER A 430 32.75 -12.34 2.22
CA SER A 430 31.44 -12.88 2.61
C SER A 430 30.35 -12.48 1.63
N ILE A 431 30.25 -11.19 1.32
CA ILE A 431 29.28 -10.67 0.35
C ILE A 431 29.55 -11.27 -1.04
N GLY A 432 30.83 -11.43 -1.39
CA GLY A 432 31.23 -12.08 -2.63
C GLY A 432 30.75 -13.52 -2.79
N ALA A 433 30.89 -14.32 -1.73
CA ALA A 433 30.41 -15.70 -1.70
C ALA A 433 28.87 -15.77 -1.81
N ASP A 434 28.15 -14.86 -1.15
CA ASP A 434 26.69 -14.80 -1.24
C ASP A 434 26.22 -14.42 -2.65
N VAL A 435 26.89 -13.48 -3.33
CA VAL A 435 26.56 -13.14 -4.73
C VAL A 435 26.86 -14.33 -5.65
N ASP A 436 27.97 -15.04 -5.44
CA ASP A 436 28.32 -16.22 -6.23
C ASP A 436 27.26 -17.32 -6.08
N ASP A 437 26.89 -17.70 -4.85
CA ASP A 437 25.87 -18.71 -4.59
C ASP A 437 24.48 -18.27 -5.08
N GLN A 438 24.02 -17.11 -4.63
CA GLN A 438 22.63 -16.69 -4.83
C GLN A 438 22.34 -16.17 -6.24
N VAL A 439 23.36 -15.73 -6.98
CA VAL A 439 23.18 -15.18 -8.33
C VAL A 439 23.80 -16.09 -9.38
N ILE A 440 25.09 -16.41 -9.29
CA ILE A 440 25.77 -17.21 -10.33
C ILE A 440 25.35 -18.67 -10.24
N GLY A 441 25.54 -19.32 -9.08
CA GLY A 441 25.24 -20.73 -8.86
C GLY A 441 23.79 -21.06 -9.18
N LYS A 442 22.85 -20.25 -8.67
CA LYS A 442 21.41 -20.39 -9.01
C LYS A 442 21.12 -20.14 -10.49
N THR A 443 21.82 -19.22 -11.15
CA THR A 443 21.65 -19.01 -12.60
C THR A 443 22.10 -20.23 -13.39
N GLU A 444 23.24 -20.82 -13.05
CA GLU A 444 23.76 -22.02 -13.73
C GLU A 444 22.86 -23.22 -13.49
N ALA A 445 22.40 -23.44 -12.26
CA ALA A 445 21.45 -24.50 -11.92
C ALA A 445 20.13 -24.37 -12.70
N ILE A 446 19.54 -23.17 -12.75
CA ILE A 446 18.29 -22.93 -13.49
C ILE A 446 18.51 -23.07 -15.00
N LYS A 447 19.67 -22.68 -15.55
CA LYS A 447 19.98 -22.91 -16.96
C LYS A 447 20.00 -24.40 -17.30
N MET A 448 20.60 -25.22 -16.44
CA MET A 448 20.59 -26.68 -16.61
C MET A 448 19.16 -27.25 -16.52
N GLU A 449 18.35 -26.77 -15.58
CA GLU A 449 16.94 -27.15 -15.46
C GLU A 449 16.14 -26.77 -16.70
N ASN A 450 16.35 -25.56 -17.25
CA ASN A 450 15.64 -25.08 -18.43
C ASN A 450 15.92 -25.91 -19.69
N VAL A 451 17.11 -26.52 -19.82
CA VAL A 451 17.40 -27.46 -20.91
C VAL A 451 16.44 -28.66 -20.85
N GLN A 452 16.19 -29.18 -19.65
CA GLN A 452 15.25 -30.29 -19.44
C GLN A 452 13.80 -29.84 -19.67
N LEU A 453 13.41 -28.70 -19.09
CA LEU A 453 12.06 -28.15 -19.29
C LEU A 453 11.74 -27.92 -20.77
N LYS A 454 12.71 -27.41 -21.54
CA LYS A 454 12.54 -27.20 -22.98
C LYS A 454 12.40 -28.52 -23.75
N ALA A 455 13.14 -29.56 -23.36
CA ALA A 455 12.97 -30.89 -23.95
C ALA A 455 11.60 -31.50 -23.63
N GLU A 456 10.99 -31.12 -22.50
CA GLU A 456 9.65 -31.51 -22.07
C GLU A 456 8.52 -30.59 -22.59
N ASP A 457 8.82 -29.61 -23.46
CA ASP A 457 7.89 -28.56 -23.91
C ASP A 457 7.22 -27.79 -22.75
N ARG A 458 7.98 -27.57 -21.67
CA ARG A 458 7.55 -26.83 -20.48
C ARG A 458 8.16 -25.44 -20.45
N LYS A 459 7.44 -24.52 -19.81
CA LYS A 459 7.85 -23.12 -19.67
C LYS A 459 9.17 -23.01 -18.89
N GLU A 460 10.15 -22.36 -19.52
CA GLU A 460 11.44 -22.04 -18.90
C GLU A 460 11.27 -21.12 -17.68
N LYS A 461 12.13 -21.33 -16.68
CA LYS A 461 12.21 -20.49 -15.48
C LYS A 461 13.16 -19.32 -15.71
N GLN A 462 12.82 -18.17 -15.14
CA GLN A 462 13.70 -17.00 -15.14
C GLN A 462 14.89 -17.23 -14.19
N THR A 463 16.10 -16.96 -14.68
CA THR A 463 17.33 -16.99 -13.86
C THR A 463 17.50 -15.70 -13.04
N PRO A 464 18.26 -15.72 -11.92
CA PRO A 464 18.63 -14.51 -11.18
C PRO A 464 19.24 -13.42 -12.07
N VAL A 465 20.19 -13.77 -12.95
CA VAL A 465 20.79 -12.81 -13.89
C VAL A 465 19.74 -12.17 -14.80
N GLN A 466 18.82 -12.96 -15.36
CA GLN A 466 17.73 -12.42 -16.16
C GLN A 466 16.82 -11.48 -15.36
N ALA A 467 16.54 -11.80 -14.09
CA ALA A 467 15.73 -10.95 -13.23
C ALA A 467 16.43 -9.61 -12.95
N TYR A 468 17.73 -9.62 -12.66
CA TYR A 468 18.53 -8.39 -12.50
C TYR A 468 18.62 -7.60 -13.79
N ARG A 469 18.80 -8.26 -14.95
CA ARG A 469 18.76 -7.59 -16.25
C ARG A 469 17.45 -6.87 -16.45
N VAL A 470 16.30 -7.55 -16.33
CA VAL A 470 14.98 -6.92 -16.51
C VAL A 470 14.80 -5.71 -15.58
N ALA A 471 15.20 -5.83 -14.32
CA ALA A 471 15.12 -4.74 -13.35
C ALA A 471 16.01 -3.55 -13.73
N THR A 472 17.25 -3.81 -14.15
CA THR A 472 18.23 -2.79 -14.58
C THR A 472 17.74 -2.06 -15.83
N MET A 473 17.24 -2.79 -16.82
CA MET A 473 16.66 -2.19 -18.03
C MET A 473 15.42 -1.34 -17.70
N GLY A 474 14.61 -1.78 -16.74
CA GLY A 474 13.50 -0.98 -16.21
C GLY A 474 13.95 0.35 -15.61
N ARG A 475 14.97 0.34 -14.75
CA ARG A 475 15.53 1.56 -14.15
C ARG A 475 16.11 2.50 -15.21
N LEU A 476 16.93 1.97 -16.11
CA LEU A 476 17.52 2.74 -17.22
C LEU A 476 16.47 3.38 -18.12
N SER A 477 15.38 2.65 -18.39
CA SER A 477 14.28 3.17 -19.20
C SER A 477 13.48 4.25 -18.49
N GLU A 478 13.27 4.13 -17.18
CA GLU A 478 12.57 5.16 -16.40
C GLU A 478 13.39 6.45 -16.26
N MET A 479 14.72 6.34 -16.15
CA MET A 479 15.63 7.49 -16.15
C MET A 479 15.83 8.12 -17.54
N GLY A 480 15.18 7.59 -18.59
CA GLY A 480 15.31 8.12 -19.95
C GLY A 480 16.64 7.80 -20.64
N VAL A 481 17.48 6.93 -20.06
CA VAL A 481 18.75 6.50 -20.70
C VAL A 481 18.46 5.59 -21.90
N LEU A 482 17.50 4.69 -21.73
CA LEU A 482 17.11 3.72 -22.75
C LEU A 482 15.64 3.85 -23.11
N LYS A 483 15.32 3.60 -24.37
CA LYS A 483 13.96 3.31 -24.81
C LYS A 483 13.77 1.81 -24.82
N TRP A 484 12.78 1.31 -24.08
CA TRP A 484 12.39 -0.10 -24.09
C TRP A 484 11.08 -0.25 -24.86
N THR A 485 11.06 -1.18 -25.81
CA THR A 485 9.84 -1.59 -26.51
C THR A 485 9.61 -3.08 -26.32
N ILE A 486 8.36 -3.49 -26.04
CA ILE A 486 7.95 -4.89 -26.07
C ILE A 486 7.23 -5.14 -27.39
N GLU A 487 7.78 -6.05 -28.18
CA GLU A 487 7.29 -6.43 -29.49
C GLU A 487 6.07 -7.36 -29.38
N LYS A 488 5.37 -7.58 -30.50
CA LYS A 488 4.13 -8.39 -30.53
C LYS A 488 4.34 -9.85 -30.14
N ASP A 489 5.53 -10.38 -30.37
CA ASP A 489 5.95 -11.73 -29.97
C ASP A 489 6.43 -11.80 -28.51
N ALA A 490 6.22 -10.73 -27.73
CA ALA A 490 6.70 -10.54 -26.37
C ALA A 490 8.22 -10.45 -26.21
N SER A 491 8.98 -10.36 -27.32
CA SER A 491 10.40 -10.03 -27.27
C SER A 491 10.61 -8.57 -26.85
N SER A 492 11.81 -8.26 -26.33
CA SER A 492 12.17 -6.92 -25.88
C SER A 492 13.25 -6.34 -26.78
N SER A 493 13.04 -5.11 -27.25
CA SER A 493 14.00 -4.31 -27.99
C SER A 493 14.40 -3.07 -27.19
N TYR A 494 15.64 -2.61 -27.37
CA TYR A 494 16.22 -1.51 -26.61
C TYR A 494 17.02 -0.59 -27.52
N GLU A 495 16.88 0.71 -27.30
CA GLU A 495 17.59 1.76 -28.02
C GLU A 495 18.12 2.81 -27.02
N ILE A 496 19.19 3.52 -27.37
CA ILE A 496 19.62 4.70 -26.58
C ILE A 496 18.58 5.79 -26.77
N ALA A 497 17.98 6.27 -25.68
CA ALA A 497 16.98 7.33 -25.73
C ALA A 497 17.64 8.72 -25.64
N ASP A 498 18.60 8.86 -24.73
CA ASP A 498 19.35 10.09 -24.52
C ASP A 498 20.86 9.77 -24.49
N ALA A 499 21.60 10.33 -25.45
CA ALA A 499 23.02 10.06 -25.61
C ALA A 499 23.88 10.75 -24.55
N GLU A 500 23.47 11.93 -24.09
CA GLU A 500 24.24 12.71 -23.12
C GLU A 500 24.24 12.02 -21.76
N ILE A 501 23.06 11.61 -21.27
CA ILE A 501 22.97 10.86 -20.00
C ILE A 501 23.61 9.47 -20.11
N ALA A 502 23.54 8.83 -21.28
CA ALA A 502 24.21 7.56 -21.52
C ALA A 502 25.73 7.71 -21.48
N GLU A 503 26.29 8.81 -22.01
CA GLU A 503 27.71 9.12 -21.89
C GLU A 503 28.10 9.42 -20.45
N GLU A 504 27.31 10.19 -19.69
CA GLU A 504 27.54 10.44 -18.26
C GLU A 504 27.57 9.14 -17.44
N LEU A 505 26.71 8.17 -17.76
CA LEU A 505 26.70 6.85 -17.11
C LEU A 505 27.97 6.05 -17.40
N LEU A 506 28.64 6.28 -18.53
CA LEU A 506 29.84 5.56 -18.95
C LEU A 506 31.15 6.19 -18.47
N LYS A 507 31.10 7.37 -17.86
CA LYS A 507 32.25 7.99 -17.18
C LYS A 507 32.53 7.29 -15.85
#